data_AF-A0A7C2D8W5-F1
#
_entry.id   AF-A0A7C2D8W5-F1
#
_cell.length_a   1.000
_cell.length_b   1.000
_cell.length_c   1.000
_cell.angle_alpha   90.00
_cell.angle_beta   90.00
_cell.angle_gamma   90.00
#
_symmetry.space_group_name_H-M   'P 1'
#
loop_
_entity.id
_entity.type
_entity.pdbx_description
1 polymer ?
#
loop_
_entity_poly.entity_id
_entity_poly.type
_entity_poly.pdbx_seq_one_letter_code
_entity_poly.pdbx_strand_id
1 'polypeptide(L)'
;MNEDEARSLLARRLQILLILPYEELVERFVDRAEIYEATGPTGTSYRVEISGRWEDDRGIIQVIGSIEDGKGGRLAARFSAAPDDPG
;
A
#
# COMPACT_ATOMS: atom_id res chain seq x y z
N MET A 1 15.19 -3.05 11.25
CA MET A 1 13.72 -2.97 11.13
C MET A 1 13.04 -3.89 12.13
N ASN A 2 11.97 -3.44 12.78
CA ASN A 2 11.05 -4.36 13.45
C ASN A 2 10.01 -4.82 12.42
N GLU A 3 10.18 -6.05 11.92
CA GLU A 3 9.38 -6.54 10.80
C GLU A 3 7.91 -6.73 11.15
N ASP A 4 7.59 -7.14 12.39
CA ASP A 4 6.20 -7.37 12.80
C ASP A 4 5.43 -6.06 12.90
N GLU A 5 6.07 -4.99 13.37
CA GLU A 5 5.49 -3.65 13.34
C GLU A 5 5.30 -3.15 11.92
N ALA A 6 6.35 -3.24 11.09
CA ALA A 6 6.30 -2.79 9.71
C ALA A 6 5.20 -3.53 8.92
N ARG A 7 5.11 -4.86 9.09
CA ARG A 7 4.07 -5.70 8.49
C ARG A 7 2.68 -5.30 8.98
N SER A 8 2.52 -5.06 10.28
CA SER A 8 1.22 -4.68 10.87
C SER A 8 0.75 -3.31 10.38
N LEU A 9 1.65 -2.33 10.32
CA LEU A 9 1.37 -0.98 9.78
C LEU A 9 0.96 -1.04 8.31
N LEU A 10 1.74 -1.77 7.50
CA LEU A 10 1.47 -1.89 6.07
C LEU A 10 0.18 -2.66 5.80
N ALA A 11 -0.04 -3.79 6.48
CA ALA A 11 -1.25 -4.59 6.34
C ALA A 11 -2.50 -3.77 6.69
N ARG A 12 -2.46 -3.01 7.79
CA ARG A 12 -3.58 -2.14 8.18
C ARG A 12 -3.88 -1.08 7.11
N ARG A 13 -2.85 -0.47 6.51
CA ARG A 13 -3.07 0.50 5.42
C ARG A 13 -3.70 -0.17 4.21
N LEU A 14 -3.17 -1.31 3.78
CA LEU A 14 -3.71 -2.03 2.62
C LEU A 14 -5.14 -2.51 2.84
N GLN A 15 -5.51 -2.93 4.06
CA GLN A 15 -6.89 -3.27 4.40
C GLN A 15 -7.85 -2.07 4.28
N ILE A 16 -7.41 -0.87 4.66
CA ILE A 16 -8.21 0.36 4.50
C ILE A 16 -8.36 0.71 3.02
N LEU A 17 -7.34 0.43 2.20
CA LEU A 17 -7.41 0.70 0.77
C LEU A 17 -8.26 -0.34 0.03
N LEU A 18 -8.24 -1.60 0.48
CA LEU A 18 -9.02 -2.68 -0.12
C LEU A 18 -10.53 -2.39 -0.11
N ILE A 19 -11.00 -1.62 0.87
CA ILE A 19 -12.42 -1.23 0.99
C ILE A 19 -12.81 0.03 0.22
N LEU A 20 -11.88 0.65 -0.50
CA LEU A 20 -12.19 1.83 -1.32
C LEU A 20 -12.82 1.40 -2.64
N PRO A 21 -13.72 2.22 -3.20
CA PRO A 21 -14.22 2.00 -4.56
C PRO A 21 -13.08 1.88 -5.56
N TYR A 22 -13.26 1.00 -6.55
CA TYR A 22 -12.26 0.76 -7.60
C TYR A 22 -11.84 2.06 -8.30
N GLU A 23 -12.78 2.96 -8.61
CA GLU A 23 -12.47 4.24 -9.26
C GLU A 23 -11.58 5.13 -8.40
N GLU A 24 -11.77 5.10 -7.08
CA GLU A 24 -10.95 5.85 -6.13
C GLU A 24 -9.52 5.29 -6.06
N LEU A 25 -9.37 3.95 -6.13
CA LEU A 25 -8.07 3.31 -6.22
C LEU A 25 -7.33 3.70 -7.51
N VAL A 26 -8.04 3.72 -8.63
CA VAL A 26 -7.49 4.14 -9.92
C VAL A 26 -7.02 5.59 -9.89
N GLU A 27 -7.89 6.51 -9.46
CA GLU A 27 -7.58 7.94 -9.42
C GLU A 27 -6.39 8.26 -8.51
N ARG A 28 -6.28 7.56 -7.38
CA ARG A 28 -5.24 7.83 -6.39
C ARG A 28 -3.89 7.23 -6.76
N PHE A 29 -3.87 6.04 -7.35
CA PHE A 29 -2.65 5.23 -7.40
C PHE A 29 -2.17 4.88 -8.80
N VAL A 30 -2.99 4.98 -9.84
CA VAL A 30 -2.48 4.80 -11.20
C VAL A 30 -1.59 5.99 -11.57
N ASP A 31 -0.35 5.68 -11.96
CA ASP A 31 0.70 6.66 -12.31
C ASP A 31 1.05 7.66 -11.19
N ARG A 32 0.63 7.36 -9.95
CA ARG A 32 0.83 8.20 -8.76
C ARG A 32 1.26 7.37 -7.57
N ALA A 33 1.99 7.99 -6.66
CA ALA A 33 2.37 7.38 -5.38
C ALA A 33 2.02 8.30 -4.22
N GLU A 34 1.44 7.74 -3.17
CA GLU A 34 1.29 8.38 -1.87
C GLU A 34 2.47 7.98 -0.98
N ILE A 35 3.20 8.98 -0.47
CA ILE A 35 4.33 8.76 0.45
C ILE A 35 4.03 9.47 1.76
N TYR A 36 4.19 8.77 2.88
CA TYR A 36 4.01 9.34 4.21
C TYR A 36 4.87 8.62 5.26
N GLU A 37 5.05 9.25 6.42
CA GLU A 37 5.73 8.63 7.57
C GLU A 37 4.72 8.02 8.54
N ALA A 38 5.07 6.86 9.11
CA ALA A 38 4.29 6.17 10.12
C ALA A 38 5.20 5.77 11.28
N THR A 39 4.74 6.01 12.51
CA THR A 39 5.48 5.62 13.71
C THR A 39 4.92 4.32 14.28
N GLY A 40 5.78 3.32 14.45
CA GLY A 40 5.43 2.05 15.08
C GLY A 40 5.30 2.17 16.61
N PRO A 41 4.68 1.17 17.28
CA PRO A 41 4.52 1.12 18.73
C PRO A 41 5.82 1.27 19.55
N THR A 42 6.96 0.84 19.01
CA THR A 42 8.29 1.01 19.62
C THR A 42 8.90 2.39 19.41
N GLY A 43 8.20 3.30 18.73
CA GLY A 43 8.71 4.63 18.39
C GLY A 43 9.58 4.68 17.13
N THR A 44 9.74 3.56 16.43
CA THR A 44 10.46 3.52 15.15
C THR A 44 9.67 4.26 14.07
N SER A 45 10.28 5.23 13.39
CA SER A 45 9.69 5.88 12.21
C SER A 45 9.93 5.04 10.97
N TYR A 46 8.89 4.90 10.16
CA TYR A 46 8.90 4.19 8.90
C TYR A 46 8.42 5.11 7.78
N ARG A 47 9.08 5.08 6.64
CA ARG A 47 8.56 5.68 5.42
C ARG A 47 7.69 4.64 4.71
N VAL A 48 6.45 5.02 4.41
CA VAL A 48 5.49 4.20 3.68
C VAL A 48 5.25 4.82 2.31
N GLU A 49 5.24 3.98 1.28
CA GLU A 49 4.93 4.36 -0.09
C GLU A 49 3.87 3.41 -0.64
N ILE A 50 2.76 3.97 -1.12
CA ILE A 50 1.69 3.25 -1.80
C ILE A 50 1.64 3.71 -3.25
N SER A 51 1.62 2.77 -4.19
CA SER A 51 1.53 3.05 -5.62
C SER A 51 0.60 2.04 -6.29
N GLY A 52 0.13 2.36 -7.49
CA GLY A 52 -0.74 1.52 -8.28
C GLY A 52 -0.22 1.38 -9.70
N ARG A 53 -0.49 0.23 -10.31
CA ARG A 53 -0.23 0.01 -11.72
C ARG A 53 -1.29 -0.91 -12.30
N TRP A 54 -1.54 -0.77 -13.60
CA TRP A 54 -2.32 -1.75 -14.35
C TRP A 54 -1.62 -3.10 -14.34
N GLU A 55 -2.34 -4.15 -13.96
CA GLU A 55 -1.87 -5.52 -14.02
C GLU A 55 -2.02 -6.09 -15.43
N ASP A 56 -3.14 -5.76 -16.09
CA ASP A 56 -3.48 -6.21 -17.43
C ASP A 56 -4.31 -5.16 -18.21
N ASP A 57 -4.74 -5.52 -19.42
CA ASP A 57 -5.59 -4.73 -20.31
C ASP A 57 -7.09 -4.79 -19.94
N ARG A 58 -7.47 -5.56 -18.91
CA ARG A 58 -8.86 -5.75 -18.46
C ARG A 58 -9.27 -4.75 -17.39
N GLY A 59 -8.38 -3.84 -17.01
CA GLY A 59 -8.62 -2.86 -15.96
C GLY A 59 -8.40 -3.41 -14.56
N ILE A 60 -7.62 -4.48 -14.40
CA ILE A 60 -7.20 -4.90 -13.05
C ILE A 60 -6.10 -3.94 -12.59
N ILE A 61 -6.28 -3.30 -11.43
CA ILE A 61 -5.25 -2.50 -10.78
C ILE A 61 -4.56 -3.34 -9.71
N GLN A 62 -3.23 -3.28 -9.68
CA GLN A 62 -2.42 -3.80 -8.60
C GLN A 62 -1.95 -2.65 -7.70
N VAL A 63 -2.44 -2.62 -6.47
CA VAL A 63 -2.01 -1.66 -5.43
C VAL A 63 -0.87 -2.28 -4.64
N ILE A 64 0.27 -1.58 -4.61
CA ILE A 64 1.51 -2.03 -4.00
C ILE A 64 1.86 -1.05 -2.88
N GLY A 65 1.97 -1.58 -1.67
CA GLY A 65 2.51 -0.84 -0.53
C GLY A 65 3.92 -1.30 -0.20
N SER A 66 4.79 -0.38 0.15
CA SER A 66 6.10 -0.67 0.70
C SER A 66 6.38 0.20 1.92
N ILE A 67 7.14 -0.35 2.86
CA ILE A 67 7.49 0.28 4.12
C ILE A 67 8.99 0.07 4.38
N GLU A 68 9.70 1.11 4.78
CA GLU A 68 11.12 1.08 5.07
C GLU A 68 11.49 1.84 6.35
N ASP A 69 12.54 1.40 7.04
CA ASP A 69 12.98 1.97 8.33
C ASP A 69 14.11 3.01 8.22
N GLY A 70 14.47 3.40 6.99
CA GLY A 70 15.58 4.31 6.69
C GLY A 70 16.97 3.75 7.00
N LYS A 71 17.08 2.49 7.46
CA LYS A 71 18.33 1.80 7.81
C LYS A 71 18.60 0.60 6.89
N GLY A 72 17.91 0.54 5.75
CA GLY A 72 18.03 -0.51 4.75
C GLY A 72 17.05 -1.67 4.90
N GLY A 73 16.21 -1.70 5.95
CA GLY A 73 15.11 -2.65 6.04
C GLY A 73 13.92 -2.17 5.20
N ARG A 74 13.39 -3.04 4.34
CA ARG A 74 12.20 -2.78 3.52
C ARG A 74 11.30 -4.01 3.47
N LEU A 75 9.99 -3.79 3.56
CA LEU A 75 8.95 -4.80 3.37
C LEU A 75 7.95 -4.29 2.32
N ALA A 76 7.38 -5.19 1.51
CA ALA A 76 6.36 -4.85 0.52
C ALA A 76 5.21 -5.86 0.57
N ALA A 77 4.01 -5.38 0.27
CA ALA A 77 2.80 -6.18 0.14
C ALA A 77 1.90 -5.57 -0.93
N ARG A 78 0.97 -6.34 -1.47
CA ARG A 78 0.11 -5.91 -2.57
C ARG A 78 -1.24 -6.61 -2.54
N PHE A 79 -2.23 -5.99 -3.17
CA PHE A 79 -3.49 -6.62 -3.55
C PHE A 79 -3.89 -6.15 -4.95
N SER A 80 -4.83 -6.86 -5.57
CA SER A 80 -5.40 -6.49 -6.86
C SER A 80 -6.88 -6.18 -6.68
N ALA A 81 -7.39 -5.23 -7.45
CA ALA A 81 -8.81 -4.86 -7.48
C ALA A 81 -9.30 -4.82 -8.93
N ALA A 82 -10.54 -5.26 -9.14
CA ALA A 82 -11.22 -5.26 -10.43
C ALA A 82 -12.42 -4.30 -10.40
N PRO A 83 -12.89 -3.80 -11.56
CA PRO A 83 -14.02 -2.88 -11.62
C PRO A 83 -15.34 -3.41 -11.03
N ASP A 84 -15.52 -4.73 -10.98
CA ASP A 84 -16.71 -5.38 -10.40
C ASP A 84 -16.52 -5.79 -8.91
N ASP A 85 -15.41 -5.41 -8.29
CA ASP A 85 -15.12 -5.77 -6.90
C ASP A 85 -15.86 -4.81 -5.94
N PRO A 86 -16.83 -5.29 -5.14
CA PRO A 86 -17.44 -4.47 -4.11
C PRO A 86 -16.44 -4.39 -2.96
N GLY A 87 -15.66 -3.29 -2.89
CA GLY A 87 -14.75 -3.03 -1.76
C GLY A 87 -15.38 -3.29 -0.40
#